data_AF-A0A938CKI9-F1
#
_entry.id   AF-A0A938CKI9-F1
#
_cell.length_a   1.000
_cell.length_b   1.000
_cell.length_c   1.000
_cell.angle_alpha   90.00
_cell.angle_beta   90.00
_cell.angle_gamma   90.00
#
_symmetry.space_group_name_H-M   'P 1'
#
loop_
_entity.id
_entity.type
_entity.pdbx_description
1 polymer ?
#
loop_
_entity_poly.entity_id
_entity_poly.type
_entity_poly.pdbx_seq_one_letter_code
_entity_poly.pdbx_strand_id
1 'polypeptide(L)'
;MKTTGVLPAIALALCALSTESPAAGLAVMGSCQVMVGPQWLIQATRGRATLPYTGEPAAVLLSVTGMSSPLAGWRVEVRREGGAWPEGMKLWVRRSGDGVGAGRLSGAHGFTEITPSGTLLCLGQGDRTGIPLQFRITGLSLHAPVGAHMAGVSYGLITIGE
;
A
#
# COMPACT_ATOMS: atom_id res chain seq x y z
N MET A 1 -47.92 -62.44 -0.90
CA MET A 1 -46.86 -61.54 -1.40
C MET A 1 -47.50 -60.25 -1.91
N LYS A 2 -47.38 -59.17 -1.14
CA LYS A 2 -47.73 -57.79 -1.53
C LYS A 2 -46.54 -56.92 -1.11
N THR A 3 -45.78 -56.43 -2.07
CA THR A 3 -44.65 -55.52 -1.86
C THR A 3 -45.14 -54.08 -2.00
N THR A 4 -45.16 -53.35 -0.89
CA THR A 4 -45.43 -51.92 -0.83
C THR A 4 -44.13 -51.16 -1.08
N GLY A 5 -44.03 -50.48 -2.22
CA GLY A 5 -42.92 -49.58 -2.52
C GLY A 5 -43.16 -48.21 -1.89
N VAL A 6 -42.23 -47.76 -1.06
CA VAL A 6 -42.18 -46.37 -0.56
C VAL A 6 -41.00 -45.71 -1.26
N LEU A 7 -41.28 -44.70 -2.09
CA LEU A 7 -40.26 -43.84 -2.71
C LEU A 7 -39.80 -42.79 -1.69
N PRO A 8 -38.48 -42.54 -1.53
CA PRO A 8 -38.02 -41.42 -0.73
C PRO A 8 -38.12 -40.12 -1.55
N ALA A 9 -38.81 -39.12 -1.01
CA ALA A 9 -38.81 -37.76 -1.51
C ALA A 9 -37.43 -37.12 -1.22
N ILE A 10 -36.64 -36.87 -2.26
CA ILE A 10 -35.38 -36.14 -2.16
C ILE A 10 -35.73 -34.65 -2.05
N ALA A 11 -35.60 -34.08 -0.85
CA ALA A 11 -35.67 -32.64 -0.66
C ALA A 11 -34.35 -32.01 -1.14
N LEU A 12 -34.36 -31.33 -2.29
CA LEU A 12 -33.27 -30.44 -2.69
C LEU A 12 -33.27 -29.25 -1.72
N ALA A 13 -32.33 -29.22 -0.79
CA ALA A 13 -32.01 -28.02 -0.05
C ALA A 13 -31.29 -27.05 -1.01
N LEU A 14 -32.03 -26.08 -1.53
CA LEU A 14 -31.47 -24.93 -2.23
C LEU A 14 -30.74 -24.08 -1.17
N CYS A 15 -29.48 -24.40 -0.90
CA CYS A 15 -28.61 -23.51 -0.14
C CYS A 15 -28.53 -22.20 -0.94
N ALA A 16 -29.17 -21.15 -0.44
CA ALA A 16 -28.89 -19.81 -0.90
C ALA A 16 -27.40 -19.56 -0.67
N LEU A 17 -26.59 -19.60 -1.74
CA LEU A 17 -25.27 -19.00 -1.70
C LEU A 17 -25.53 -17.50 -1.53
N SER A 18 -25.45 -17.03 -0.29
CA SER A 18 -25.22 -15.63 -0.02
C SER A 18 -23.87 -15.29 -0.65
N THR A 19 -23.89 -14.76 -1.88
CA THR A 19 -22.74 -14.08 -2.46
C THR A 19 -22.58 -12.80 -1.64
N GLU A 20 -21.90 -12.90 -0.51
CA GLU A 20 -21.32 -11.71 0.09
C GLU A 20 -20.45 -11.09 -1.00
N SER A 21 -20.85 -9.91 -1.48
CA SER A 21 -19.98 -9.13 -2.36
C SER A 21 -18.65 -9.04 -1.62
N PRO A 22 -17.53 -9.49 -2.20
CA PRO A 22 -16.24 -9.33 -1.53
C PRO A 22 -16.09 -7.83 -1.26
N ALA A 23 -15.97 -7.46 0.02
CA ALA A 23 -15.70 -6.08 0.36
C ALA A 23 -14.37 -5.67 -0.29
N ALA A 24 -14.29 -4.45 -0.79
CA ALA A 24 -13.06 -3.94 -1.38
C ALA A 24 -11.89 -4.09 -0.38
N GLY A 25 -10.87 -4.83 -0.80
CA GLY A 25 -9.72 -5.20 0.00
C GLY A 25 -8.49 -4.36 -0.35
N LEU A 26 -7.72 -4.00 0.67
CA LEU A 26 -6.41 -3.38 0.54
C LEU A 26 -5.36 -4.31 1.16
N ALA A 27 -4.38 -4.72 0.38
CA ALA A 27 -3.23 -5.48 0.87
C ALA A 27 -1.94 -4.72 0.60
N VAL A 28 -1.08 -4.63 1.61
CA VAL A 28 0.24 -4.00 1.53
C VAL A 28 1.28 -5.01 2.02
N MET A 29 2.27 -5.31 1.18
CA MET A 29 3.32 -6.27 1.49
C MET A 29 4.69 -5.67 1.26
N GLY A 30 5.65 -6.04 2.11
CA GLY A 30 7.02 -5.56 2.03
C GLY A 30 7.34 -4.51 3.09
N SER A 31 8.57 -4.01 3.05
CA SER A 31 9.05 -2.98 3.97
C SER A 31 10.20 -2.23 3.33
N CYS A 32 10.36 -0.95 3.71
CA CYS A 32 11.54 -0.18 3.36
C CYS A 32 12.33 0.06 4.64
N GLN A 33 13.48 -0.60 4.77
CA GLN A 33 14.42 -0.38 5.87
C GLN A 33 15.63 0.39 5.35
N VAL A 34 16.02 1.42 6.11
CA VAL A 34 17.21 2.22 5.82
C VAL A 34 18.03 2.28 7.10
N MET A 35 19.17 1.62 7.08
CA MET A 35 20.11 1.71 8.19
C MET A 35 21.01 2.94 7.97
N VAL A 36 20.78 3.98 8.75
CA VAL A 36 21.66 5.16 8.78
C VAL A 36 22.78 4.91 9.79
N GLY A 37 23.91 4.38 9.30
CA GLY A 37 25.09 4.08 10.12
C GLY A 37 26.16 5.20 10.12
N PRO A 38 27.20 5.10 10.97
CA PRO A 38 28.29 6.09 11.07
C PRO A 38 28.99 6.37 9.73
N GLN A 39 29.08 5.37 8.86
CA GLN A 39 29.68 5.51 7.53
C GLN A 39 28.93 6.51 6.65
N TRP A 40 27.63 6.67 6.86
CA TRP A 40 26.80 7.59 6.11
C TRP A 40 26.97 9.04 6.58
N LEU A 41 27.13 9.25 7.90
CA LEU A 41 27.54 10.52 8.49
C LEU A 41 28.95 10.94 8.00
N ILE A 42 29.90 10.01 7.95
CA ILE A 42 31.26 10.27 7.43
C ILE A 42 31.22 10.71 5.95
N GLN A 43 30.35 10.08 5.14
CA GLN A 43 30.13 10.50 3.75
C GLN A 43 29.50 11.90 3.69
N ALA A 44 28.52 12.21 4.56
CA ALA A 44 27.87 13.52 4.61
C ALA A 44 28.85 14.64 5.00
N THR A 45 29.68 14.43 6.02
CA THR A 45 30.72 15.38 6.44
C THR A 45 31.78 15.62 5.35
N ARG A 46 31.98 14.65 4.45
CA ARG A 46 32.89 14.77 3.30
C ARG A 46 32.23 15.34 2.04
N GLY A 47 30.98 15.83 2.14
CA GLY A 47 30.20 16.32 1.00
C GLY A 47 29.85 15.24 -0.03
N ARG A 48 29.90 13.96 0.37
CA ARG A 48 29.72 12.77 -0.49
C ARG A 48 28.51 11.91 -0.12
N ALA A 49 27.74 12.25 0.93
CA ALA A 49 26.49 11.55 1.16
C ALA A 49 25.54 11.84 0.00
N THR A 50 25.05 10.77 -0.62
CA THR A 50 23.97 10.80 -1.60
C THR A 50 22.66 11.13 -0.86
N LEU A 51 22.54 12.36 -0.40
CA LEU A 51 21.29 12.94 0.04
C LEU A 51 20.60 13.46 -1.22
N PRO A 52 19.42 12.95 -1.59
CA PRO A 52 18.51 12.10 -0.80
C PRO A 52 18.74 10.58 -0.93
N TYR A 53 18.43 9.80 0.12
CA TYR A 53 18.34 8.34 0.02
C TYR A 53 17.09 7.96 -0.77
N THR A 54 17.25 7.11 -1.78
CA THR A 54 16.13 6.52 -2.53
C THR A 54 16.25 5.00 -2.42
N GLY A 55 15.21 4.35 -1.90
CA GLY A 55 15.18 2.89 -1.76
C GLY A 55 14.97 2.19 -3.09
N GLU A 56 15.02 0.86 -3.09
CA GLU A 56 14.75 0.05 -4.27
C GLU A 56 13.33 0.27 -4.82
N PRO A 57 13.13 0.27 -6.15
CA PRO A 57 11.80 0.16 -6.71
C PRO A 57 11.13 -1.14 -6.24
N ALA A 58 9.81 -1.13 -6.08
CA ALA A 58 9.03 -2.27 -5.60
C ALA A 58 9.39 -2.79 -4.18
N ALA A 59 10.02 -1.97 -3.33
CA ALA A 59 10.27 -2.33 -1.92
C ALA A 59 8.98 -2.63 -1.13
N VAL A 60 7.86 -2.05 -1.56
CA VAL A 60 6.51 -2.34 -1.05
C VAL A 60 5.59 -2.59 -2.24
N LEU A 61 4.70 -3.58 -2.12
CA LEU A 61 3.66 -3.91 -3.08
C LEU A 61 2.29 -3.60 -2.49
N LEU A 62 1.50 -2.84 -3.23
CA LEU A 62 0.14 -2.45 -2.89
C LEU A 62 -0.85 -3.19 -3.81
N SER A 63 -1.91 -3.76 -3.25
CA SER A 63 -2.98 -4.42 -4.01
C SER A 63 -4.34 -3.94 -3.55
N VAL A 64 -5.20 -3.62 -4.51
CA VAL A 64 -6.62 -3.30 -4.35
C VAL A 64 -7.41 -4.35 -5.09
N THR A 65 -8.27 -5.07 -4.38
CA THR A 65 -9.01 -6.24 -4.91
C THR A 65 -10.45 -6.25 -4.44
N GLY A 66 -11.32 -7.03 -5.07
CA GLY A 66 -12.71 -7.15 -4.61
C GLY A 66 -13.53 -5.90 -4.93
N MET A 67 -13.16 -5.17 -5.98
CA MET A 67 -14.00 -4.11 -6.52
C MET A 67 -15.24 -4.72 -7.17
N SER A 68 -16.41 -4.12 -6.95
CA SER A 68 -17.69 -4.60 -7.47
C SER A 68 -17.77 -4.60 -9.00
N SER A 69 -17.03 -3.70 -9.66
CA SER A 69 -16.96 -3.59 -11.11
C SER A 69 -15.57 -3.10 -11.57
N PRO A 70 -15.18 -3.32 -12.85
CA PRO A 70 -13.98 -2.72 -13.42
C PRO A 70 -14.00 -1.18 -13.50
N LEU A 71 -15.18 -0.57 -13.36
CA LEU A 71 -15.39 0.87 -13.42
C LEU A 71 -15.45 1.52 -12.03
N ALA A 72 -15.70 0.72 -10.98
CA ALA A 72 -15.77 1.16 -9.60
C ALA A 72 -14.48 1.89 -9.21
N GLY A 73 -14.61 3.18 -8.87
CA GLY A 73 -13.51 4.05 -8.56
C GLY A 73 -13.00 3.86 -7.14
N TRP A 74 -11.71 4.09 -6.93
CA TRP A 74 -11.10 4.10 -5.61
C TRP A 74 -9.91 5.05 -5.55
N ARG A 75 -9.54 5.42 -4.32
CA ARG A 75 -8.30 6.14 -4.03
C ARG A 75 -7.59 5.54 -2.83
N VAL A 76 -6.27 5.61 -2.87
CA VAL A 76 -5.41 5.24 -1.74
C VAL A 76 -4.76 6.48 -1.18
N GLU A 77 -4.99 6.73 0.10
CA GLU A 77 -4.29 7.73 0.89
C GLU A 77 -3.20 7.05 1.73
N VAL A 78 -2.08 7.75 1.93
CA VAL A 78 -1.00 7.31 2.82
C VAL A 78 -0.77 8.34 3.90
N ARG A 79 -0.47 7.88 5.12
CA ARG A 79 -0.18 8.72 6.27
C ARG A 79 1.07 8.22 6.97
N ARG A 80 1.87 9.15 7.48
CA ARG A 80 2.99 8.82 8.36
C ARG A 80 2.45 8.65 9.77
N GLU A 81 2.62 7.46 10.32
CA GLU A 81 2.21 7.10 11.68
C GLU A 81 3.43 7.02 12.62
N GLY A 82 3.21 7.28 13.90
CA GLY A 82 4.21 7.02 14.95
C GLY A 82 5.15 8.17 15.31
N GLY A 83 6.18 7.82 16.08
CA GLY A 83 6.93 8.66 17.03
C GLY A 83 7.78 9.80 16.49
N ALA A 84 8.73 10.26 17.32
CA ALA A 84 9.58 11.42 17.08
C ALA A 84 10.42 11.26 15.80
N TRP A 85 9.86 11.69 14.67
CA TRP A 85 10.58 11.82 13.43
C TRP A 85 11.43 13.08 13.49
N PRO A 86 12.75 13.00 13.25
CA PRO A 86 13.63 14.14 13.39
C PRO A 86 13.15 15.36 12.59
N GLU A 87 13.23 16.53 13.20
CA GLU A 87 12.91 17.78 12.51
C GLU A 87 13.79 17.95 11.26
N GLY A 88 13.18 18.37 10.15
CA GLY A 88 13.83 18.50 8.85
C GLY A 88 13.87 17.22 8.03
N MET A 89 13.69 16.04 8.62
CA MET A 89 13.62 14.79 7.88
C MET A 89 12.25 14.64 7.22
N LYS A 90 12.22 14.23 5.95
CA LYS A 90 10.98 14.02 5.19
C LYS A 90 10.96 12.65 4.55
N LEU A 91 9.80 11.99 4.63
CA LEU A 91 9.54 10.72 3.96
C LEU A 91 8.71 10.99 2.71
N TRP A 92 9.12 10.41 1.60
CA TRP A 92 8.48 10.55 0.30
C TRP A 92 8.15 9.19 -0.28
N VAL A 93 7.09 9.12 -1.07
CA VAL A 93 6.69 7.92 -1.79
C VAL A 93 6.36 8.24 -3.24
N ARG A 94 6.63 7.28 -4.12
CA ARG A 94 6.07 7.25 -5.47
C ARG A 94 5.69 5.83 -5.85
N ARG A 95 4.87 5.70 -6.88
CA ARG A 95 4.75 4.46 -7.64
C ARG A 95 5.94 4.33 -8.58
N SER A 96 6.54 3.15 -8.59
CA SER A 96 7.64 2.77 -9.50
C SER A 96 7.16 1.94 -10.70
N GLY A 97 5.85 1.71 -10.77
CA GLY A 97 5.17 0.96 -11.82
C GLY A 97 3.67 0.90 -11.53
N ASP A 98 2.93 0.21 -12.39
CA ASP A 98 1.47 0.20 -12.29
C ASP A 98 0.92 -1.08 -11.65
N GLY A 99 1.70 -2.17 -11.56
CA GLY A 99 1.18 -3.50 -11.20
C GLY A 99 0.38 -4.15 -12.34
N VAL A 100 -0.51 -5.09 -12.01
CA VAL A 100 -1.33 -5.85 -12.98
C VAL A 100 -2.81 -5.89 -12.60
N GLY A 101 -3.70 -6.13 -13.55
CA GLY A 101 -5.16 -6.16 -13.36
C GLY A 101 -5.92 -5.40 -14.44
N ALA A 102 -7.23 -5.67 -14.56
CA ALA A 102 -8.11 -5.08 -15.58
C ALA A 102 -8.45 -3.60 -15.32
N GLY A 103 -8.11 -3.10 -14.13
CA GLY A 103 -8.34 -1.73 -13.71
C GLY A 103 -7.45 -0.67 -14.36
N ARG A 104 -7.78 0.59 -14.10
CA ARG A 104 -6.93 1.76 -14.45
C ARG A 104 -6.26 2.32 -13.19
N LEU A 105 -5.12 2.96 -13.37
CA LEU A 105 -4.35 3.56 -12.27
C LEU A 105 -3.75 4.91 -12.70
N SER A 106 -3.73 5.87 -11.79
CA SER A 106 -3.15 7.20 -12.01
C SER A 106 -2.61 7.83 -10.72
N GLY A 107 -1.76 8.86 -10.85
CA GLY A 107 -1.17 9.60 -9.72
C GLY A 107 0.18 9.05 -9.23
N ALA A 108 0.94 9.84 -8.46
CA ALA A 108 2.25 9.49 -7.85
C ALA A 108 3.31 8.83 -8.76
N HIS A 109 3.49 9.28 -10.00
CA HIS A 109 4.69 8.92 -10.79
C HIS A 109 5.94 9.69 -10.29
N GLY A 110 5.74 10.85 -9.67
CA GLY A 110 6.75 11.60 -8.92
C GLY A 110 6.71 11.28 -7.43
N PHE A 111 7.78 11.64 -6.71
CA PHE A 111 7.82 11.55 -5.26
C PHE A 111 6.93 12.62 -4.62
N THR A 112 6.03 12.18 -3.76
CA THR A 112 5.16 13.03 -2.93
C THR A 112 5.50 12.81 -1.46
N GLU A 113 5.53 13.89 -0.68
CA GLU A 113 5.83 13.84 0.76
C GLU A 113 4.68 13.14 1.50
N ILE A 114 5.01 12.20 2.39
CA ILE A 114 4.04 11.55 3.28
C ILE A 114 3.94 12.38 4.56
N THR A 115 2.78 12.99 4.76
CA THR A 115 2.51 13.81 5.96
C THR A 115 1.70 13.03 7.01
N PRO A 116 1.67 13.51 8.26
CA PRO A 116 0.76 12.98 9.28
C PRO A 116 -0.72 13.22 8.96
N SER A 117 -1.04 14.30 8.23
CA SER A 117 -2.42 14.62 7.81
C SER A 117 -2.93 13.73 6.68
N GLY A 118 -2.02 13.08 5.95
CA GLY A 118 -2.34 12.21 4.84
C GLY A 118 -2.10 12.84 3.49
N THR A 119 -1.83 11.97 2.53
CA THR A 119 -1.42 12.34 1.19
C THR A 119 -2.05 11.37 0.21
N LEU A 120 -2.64 11.89 -0.87
CA LEU A 120 -3.14 11.05 -1.95
C LEU A 120 -1.95 10.35 -2.63
N LEU A 121 -1.94 9.02 -2.58
CA LEU A 121 -0.94 8.21 -3.28
C LEU A 121 -1.40 7.93 -4.71
N CYS A 122 -2.57 7.34 -4.90
CA CYS A 122 -3.04 7.02 -6.24
C CYS A 122 -4.56 6.92 -6.32
N LEU A 123 -5.04 7.03 -7.55
CA LEU A 123 -6.43 6.86 -7.94
C LEU A 123 -6.50 5.67 -8.88
N GLY A 124 -7.54 4.86 -8.76
CA GLY A 124 -7.74 3.74 -9.67
C GLY A 124 -9.20 3.39 -9.87
N GLN A 125 -9.41 2.42 -10.77
CA GLN A 125 -10.70 1.79 -11.03
C GLN A 125 -10.50 0.30 -11.14
N GLY A 126 -11.45 -0.50 -10.65
CA GLY A 126 -11.37 -1.96 -10.68
C GLY A 126 -10.15 -2.54 -9.95
N ASP A 127 -9.94 -3.85 -10.09
CA ASP A 127 -8.87 -4.54 -9.38
C ASP A 127 -7.48 -4.25 -9.97
N ARG A 128 -6.52 -4.00 -9.07
CA ARG A 128 -5.10 -3.80 -9.39
C ARG A 128 -4.24 -4.42 -8.28
N THR A 129 -3.33 -5.31 -8.66
CA THR A 129 -2.46 -6.03 -7.73
C THR A 129 -0.99 -5.74 -8.00
N GLY A 130 -0.18 -5.80 -6.94
CA GLY A 130 1.27 -5.68 -7.04
C GLY A 130 1.75 -4.33 -7.55
N ILE A 131 1.06 -3.23 -7.22
CA ILE A 131 1.48 -1.86 -7.53
C ILE A 131 2.78 -1.58 -6.76
N PRO A 132 3.93 -1.42 -7.42
CA PRO A 132 5.21 -1.31 -6.73
C PRO A 132 5.46 0.12 -6.27
N LEU A 133 5.71 0.29 -4.97
CA LEU A 133 6.03 1.57 -4.33
C LEU A 133 7.53 1.70 -4.08
N GLN A 134 8.01 2.93 -4.14
CA GLN A 134 9.39 3.31 -3.84
C GLN A 134 9.40 4.49 -2.88
N PHE A 135 10.26 4.41 -1.87
CA PHE A 135 10.39 5.43 -0.85
C PHE A 135 11.68 6.24 -1.02
N ARG A 136 11.62 7.49 -0.59
CA ARG A 136 12.77 8.38 -0.53
C ARG A 136 12.78 9.12 0.79
N ILE A 137 13.97 9.33 1.33
CA ILE A 137 14.18 10.08 2.55
C ILE A 137 15.09 11.27 2.25
N THR A 138 14.65 12.46 2.66
CA THR A 138 15.42 13.70 2.51
C THR A 138 15.59 14.40 3.85
N GLY A 139 16.47 15.40 3.90
CA GLY A 139 16.65 16.23 5.09
C GLY A 139 17.33 15.54 6.28
N LEU A 140 17.99 14.40 6.01
CA LEU A 140 18.90 13.79 6.96
C LEU A 140 20.09 14.74 7.20
N SER A 141 20.31 15.09 8.46
CA SER A 141 21.34 16.03 8.91
C SER A 141 22.35 15.32 9.81
N LEU A 142 23.58 15.81 9.84
CA LEU A 142 24.61 15.38 10.82
C LEU A 142 24.19 15.65 12.28
N HIS A 143 23.21 16.55 12.48
CA HIS A 143 22.66 16.89 13.80
C HIS A 143 21.47 15.99 14.19
N ALA A 144 21.05 15.07 13.33
CA ALA A 144 20.01 14.12 13.70
C ALA A 144 20.50 13.26 14.88
N PRO A 145 19.65 12.96 15.89
CA PRO A 145 20.05 12.15 17.03
C PRO A 145 20.59 10.79 16.58
N VAL A 146 21.70 10.37 17.17
CA VAL A 146 22.26 9.04 16.93
C VAL A 146 21.29 8.00 17.46
N GLY A 147 20.79 7.11 16.60
CA GLY A 147 19.86 6.06 16.99
C GLY A 147 19.06 5.52 15.81
N ALA A 148 18.29 4.47 16.07
CA ALA A 148 17.32 3.95 15.11
C ALA A 148 16.06 4.82 15.14
N HIS A 149 15.72 5.38 13.98
CA HIS A 149 14.47 6.13 13.77
C HIS A 149 13.51 5.27 12.96
N MET A 150 12.30 5.09 13.46
CA MET A 150 11.26 4.30 12.80
C MET A 150 10.02 5.18 12.58
N ALA A 151 9.47 5.13 11.37
CA ALA A 151 8.16 5.67 11.06
C ALA A 151 7.27 4.55 10.52
N GLY A 152 6.03 4.49 11.00
CA GLY A 152 4.99 3.71 10.38
C GLY A 152 4.43 4.45 9.16
N VAL A 153 3.94 3.69 8.18
CA VAL A 153 3.12 4.25 7.10
C VAL A 153 1.80 3.48 7.10
N SER A 154 0.69 4.19 7.31
CA SER A 154 -0.66 3.63 7.18
C SER A 154 -1.22 3.95 5.79
N TYR A 155 -2.07 3.05 5.30
CA TYR A 155 -2.72 3.16 4.01
C TYR A 155 -4.23 3.09 4.21
N GLY A 156 -4.96 4.03 3.62
CA GLY A 156 -6.42 4.06 3.62
C GLY A 156 -6.94 3.84 2.21
N LEU A 157 -7.83 2.86 2.04
CA LEU A 157 -8.60 2.68 0.81
C LEU A 157 -9.95 3.39 0.97
N ILE A 158 -10.27 4.25 0.01
CA ILE A 158 -11.57 4.90 -0.08
C ILE A 158 -12.20 4.53 -1.42
N THR A 159 -13.34 3.85 -1.38
CA THR A 159 -14.16 3.58 -2.57
C THR A 159 -14.96 4.82 -2.95
N ILE A 160 -14.98 5.15 -4.23
CA ILE A 160 -15.79 6.22 -4.79
C ILE A 160 -17.03 5.53 -5.35
N GLY A 161 -18.20 5.80 -4.75
CA GLY A 161 -19.45 5.13 -5.12
C GLY A 161 -19.75 5.22 -6.62
N GLU A 162 -20.43 4.20 -7.14
CA GLU A 162 -21.05 4.23 -8.48
C GLU A 162 -22.29 5.15 -8.48
#